data_AF-A0A4Q6A5S9-F1
#
_entry.id   AF-A0A4Q6A5S9-F1
#
_cell.length_a   1.000
_cell.length_b   1.000
_cell.length_c   1.000
_cell.angle_alpha   90.00
_cell.angle_beta   90.00
_cell.angle_gamma   90.00
#
_symmetry.space_group_name_H-M   'P 1'
#
loop_
_entity.id
_entity.type
_entity.pdbx_description
1 polymer ?
#
loop_
_entity_poly.entity_id
_entity_poly.type
_entity_poly.pdbx_seq_one_letter_code
_entity_poly.pdbx_strand_id
1 'polypeptide(L)'
;IHIDQKINDEPFRQALAGHKACHWLQTRQQCTWGDSSIVKATLSAMQVIVAEKKEGYCVLLSGQDYPLRSNKEIEAYLQKAGDRCFIETYPMPHERWPDSRERLFHYKFDLSGEKEHSLLIPSVFSKDFYSDVGKHARNCWLLLCMKKTLPLVLLRKRKFPSYCKPFGGSQWWAVPVAMAAAILDFLCRLGTEGCAPARDIYGHRLQATAKPAGGLPPGQEV
;
A
#
# COMPACT_ATOMS: atom_id res chain seq x y z
N ILE A 1 -8.91 -4.53 -13.36
CA ILE A 1 -9.92 -4.86 -12.34
C ILE A 1 -9.28 -5.76 -11.29
N HIS A 2 -9.34 -5.33 -10.04
CA HIS A 2 -9.00 -6.13 -8.87
C HIS A 2 -10.30 -6.44 -8.13
N ILE A 3 -10.47 -7.69 -7.72
CA ILE A 3 -11.50 -8.11 -6.78
C ILE A 3 -10.73 -8.64 -5.57
N ASP A 4 -11.17 -8.28 -4.36
CA ASP A 4 -10.54 -8.73 -3.13
C ASP A 4 -10.43 -10.26 -3.11
N GLN A 5 -9.29 -10.78 -2.65
CA GLN A 5 -9.06 -12.22 -2.54
C GLN A 5 -10.08 -12.93 -1.65
N LYS A 6 -10.67 -12.24 -0.66
CA LYS A 6 -11.74 -12.76 0.20
C LYS A 6 -13.04 -13.04 -0.55
N ILE A 7 -13.22 -12.47 -1.73
CA ILE A 7 -14.46 -12.50 -2.48
C ILE A 7 -14.31 -13.42 -3.70
N ASN A 8 -15.34 -14.21 -3.99
CA ASN A 8 -15.40 -14.97 -5.23
C ASN A 8 -15.51 -14.00 -6.42
N ASP A 9 -14.52 -13.98 -7.32
CA ASP A 9 -14.48 -13.07 -8.46
C ASP A 9 -15.23 -13.60 -9.69
N GLU A 10 -15.66 -14.86 -9.68
CA GLU A 10 -16.32 -15.52 -10.80
C GLU A 10 -17.58 -14.78 -11.32
N PRO A 11 -18.50 -14.29 -10.47
CA PRO A 11 -19.68 -13.54 -10.95
C PRO A 11 -19.30 -12.27 -11.73
N PHE A 12 -18.23 -11.59 -11.31
CA PHE A 12 -17.75 -10.38 -11.98
C PHE A 12 -17.08 -10.69 -13.31
N ARG A 13 -16.35 -11.81 -13.40
CA ARG A 13 -15.74 -12.30 -14.64
C ARG A 13 -16.79 -12.66 -15.67
N GLN A 14 -17.83 -13.37 -15.24
CA GLN A 14 -18.97 -13.74 -16.10
C GLN A 14 -19.72 -12.51 -16.59
N ALA A 15 -20.02 -11.55 -15.72
CA ALA A 15 -20.72 -10.32 -16.09
C ALA A 15 -19.95 -9.48 -17.12
N LEU A 16 -18.62 -9.56 -17.12
CA LEU A 16 -17.75 -8.85 -18.07
C LEU A 16 -17.16 -9.78 -19.15
N ALA A 17 -17.72 -10.99 -19.32
CA ALA A 17 -17.28 -11.91 -20.35
C ALA A 17 -17.46 -11.27 -21.74
N GLY A 18 -16.41 -11.32 -22.56
CA GLY A 18 -16.41 -10.72 -23.91
C GLY A 18 -15.91 -9.27 -23.96
N HIS A 19 -15.77 -8.57 -22.83
CA HIS A 19 -15.18 -7.22 -22.80
C HIS A 19 -13.65 -7.28 -22.88
N LYS A 20 -13.11 -7.25 -24.11
CA LYS A 20 -11.66 -7.36 -24.37
C LYS A 20 -10.81 -6.25 -23.77
N ALA A 21 -11.40 -5.10 -23.45
CA ALA A 21 -10.72 -3.98 -22.79
C ALA A 21 -10.60 -4.15 -21.26
N CYS A 22 -11.23 -5.19 -20.68
CA CYS A 22 -11.18 -5.45 -19.26
C CYS A 22 -10.02 -6.40 -18.92
N HIS A 23 -9.01 -5.87 -18.22
CA HIS A 23 -7.87 -6.65 -17.75
C HIS A 23 -8.06 -7.01 -16.27
N TRP A 24 -7.92 -8.30 -15.94
CA TRP A 24 -8.03 -8.82 -14.57
C TRP A 24 -6.66 -8.96 -13.93
N LEU A 25 -6.52 -8.55 -12.66
CA LEU A 25 -5.31 -8.85 -11.91
C LEU A 25 -5.25 -10.34 -11.60
N GLN A 26 -4.13 -10.98 -11.96
CA GLN A 26 -3.89 -12.40 -11.68
C GLN A 26 -3.61 -12.62 -10.20
N THR A 27 -2.76 -11.79 -9.60
CA THR A 27 -2.48 -11.82 -8.17
C THR A 27 -3.45 -10.90 -7.43
N ARG A 28 -4.44 -11.49 -6.76
CA ARG A 28 -5.41 -10.75 -5.94
C ARG A 28 -4.84 -10.53 -4.54
N GLN A 29 -4.88 -9.28 -4.10
CA GLN A 29 -4.57 -8.92 -2.71
C GLN A 29 -5.79 -9.15 -1.82
N GLN A 30 -5.56 -9.69 -0.63
CA GLN A 30 -6.52 -9.66 0.47
C GLN A 30 -6.48 -8.26 1.09
N CYS A 31 -7.49 -7.43 0.83
CA CYS A 31 -7.50 -6.06 1.31
C CYS A 31 -8.16 -5.96 2.69
N THR A 32 -7.56 -5.15 3.55
CA THR A 32 -8.12 -4.77 4.84
C THR A 32 -8.21 -3.25 4.91
N TRP A 33 -9.30 -2.76 5.50
CA TRP A 33 -9.53 -1.32 5.61
C TRP A 33 -8.40 -0.63 6.38
N GLY A 34 -7.87 0.45 5.82
CA GLY A 34 -6.76 1.21 6.40
C GLY A 34 -5.41 0.48 6.41
N ASP A 35 -5.29 -0.68 5.74
CA ASP A 35 -4.02 -1.36 5.53
C ASP A 35 -3.42 -1.05 4.16
N SER A 36 -2.10 -1.19 4.08
CA SER A 36 -1.31 -1.05 2.86
C SER A 36 -1.65 -2.06 1.75
N SER A 37 -2.38 -3.15 2.04
CA SER A 37 -2.89 -4.10 1.06
C SER A 37 -3.69 -3.43 -0.06
N ILE A 38 -4.45 -2.37 0.24
CA ILE A 38 -5.17 -1.58 -0.77
C ILE A 38 -4.17 -0.89 -1.71
N VAL A 39 -3.12 -0.26 -1.15
CA VAL A 39 -2.05 0.36 -1.93
C VAL A 39 -1.34 -0.67 -2.80
N LYS A 40 -1.08 -1.88 -2.29
CA LYS A 40 -0.48 -2.98 -3.07
C LYS A 40 -1.37 -3.38 -4.25
N ALA A 41 -2.68 -3.51 -4.04
CA ALA A 41 -3.63 -3.83 -5.11
C ALA A 41 -3.63 -2.74 -6.20
N THR A 42 -3.62 -1.47 -5.78
CA THR A 42 -3.53 -0.31 -6.68
C THR A 42 -2.22 -0.31 -7.48
N LEU A 43 -1.07 -0.57 -6.84
CA LEU A 43 0.22 -0.65 -7.52
C LEU A 43 0.27 -1.80 -8.53
N SER A 44 -0.30 -2.96 -8.20
CA SER A 44 -0.44 -4.08 -9.15
C SER A 44 -1.32 -3.71 -10.35
N ALA A 45 -2.41 -2.96 -10.15
CA ALA A 45 -3.20 -2.43 -11.26
C ALA A 45 -2.43 -1.43 -12.11
N MET A 46 -1.67 -0.54 -11.47
CA MET A 46 -0.82 0.44 -12.14
C MET A 46 0.24 -0.23 -13.02
N GLN A 47 0.85 -1.33 -12.57
CA GLN A 47 1.82 -2.10 -13.35
C GLN A 47 1.21 -2.65 -14.64
N VAL A 48 -0.01 -3.20 -14.58
CA VAL A 48 -0.72 -3.70 -15.78
C VAL A 48 -1.01 -2.56 -16.74
N ILE A 49 -1.52 -1.43 -16.24
CA ILE A 49 -1.83 -0.25 -17.07
C ILE A 49 -0.58 0.29 -17.77
N VAL A 50 0.52 0.47 -17.05
CA VAL A 50 1.78 0.99 -17.60
C VAL A 50 2.37 0.02 -18.63
N ALA A 51 2.24 -1.29 -18.42
CA ALA A 51 2.72 -2.30 -19.37
C ALA A 51 2.01 -2.26 -20.73
N GLU A 52 0.79 -1.72 -20.81
CA GLU A 52 0.07 -1.53 -22.08
C GLU A 52 0.67 -0.40 -22.95
N LYS A 53 1.54 0.45 -22.38
CA LYS A 53 2.19 1.57 -23.09
C LYS A 53 1.22 2.52 -23.80
N LYS A 54 0.00 2.64 -23.26
CA LYS A 54 -1.00 3.60 -23.73
C LYS A 54 -0.80 4.96 -23.06
N GLU A 55 -1.07 6.02 -23.80
CA GLU A 55 -1.15 7.37 -23.25
C GLU A 55 -2.52 7.64 -22.61
N GLY A 56 -2.59 8.71 -21.82
CA GLY A 56 -3.80 9.14 -21.14
C GLY A 56 -3.65 9.16 -19.63
N TYR A 57 -4.77 8.92 -18.94
CA TYR A 57 -4.87 9.02 -17.48
C TYR A 57 -5.22 7.68 -16.84
N CYS A 58 -4.52 7.36 -15.75
CA CYS A 58 -4.94 6.34 -14.81
C CYS A 58 -5.85 6.99 -13.76
N VAL A 59 -7.08 6.48 -13.65
CA VAL A 59 -8.08 6.93 -12.67
C VAL A 59 -8.38 5.78 -11.73
N LEU A 60 -8.20 5.99 -10.43
CA LEU A 60 -8.53 4.97 -9.42
C LEU A 60 -10.03 5.05 -9.07
N LEU A 61 -10.72 3.91 -9.11
CA LEU A 61 -12.14 3.76 -8.80
C LEU A 61 -12.38 2.49 -7.96
N SER A 62 -13.44 2.49 -7.16
CA SER A 62 -14.08 1.35 -6.51
C SER A 62 -15.42 1.00 -7.14
N GLY A 63 -15.98 -0.14 -6.74
CA GLY A 63 -17.33 -0.54 -7.12
C GLY A 63 -18.46 0.32 -6.56
N GLN A 64 -18.17 1.33 -5.72
CA GLN A 64 -19.17 2.30 -5.23
C GLN A 64 -19.10 3.64 -5.97
N ASP A 65 -18.11 3.83 -6.85
CA ASP A 65 -17.98 5.06 -7.62
C ASP A 65 -18.92 5.05 -8.84
N TYR A 66 -19.48 6.22 -9.16
CA TYR A 66 -20.35 6.41 -10.31
C TYR A 66 -20.03 7.73 -11.02
N PRO A 67 -19.93 7.75 -12.37
CA PRO A 67 -19.60 8.97 -13.09
C PRO A 67 -20.78 9.96 -13.05
N LEU A 68 -20.45 11.23 -12.77
CA LEU A 68 -21.42 12.34 -12.83
C LEU A 68 -21.44 13.04 -14.20
N ARG A 69 -20.50 12.68 -15.07
CA ARG A 69 -20.28 13.26 -16.40
C ARG A 69 -20.08 12.16 -17.42
N SER A 70 -20.34 12.46 -18.68
CA SER A 70 -20.14 11.50 -19.77
C SER A 70 -18.65 11.20 -20.00
N ASN A 71 -18.34 10.04 -20.57
CA ASN A 71 -16.96 9.69 -20.94
C ASN A 71 -16.33 10.73 -21.87
N LYS A 72 -17.12 11.31 -22.79
CA LYS A 72 -16.66 12.35 -23.72
C LYS A 72 -16.24 13.64 -23.00
N GLU A 73 -17.00 14.06 -21.99
CA GLU A 73 -16.64 15.23 -21.17
C GLU A 73 -15.38 14.97 -20.33
N ILE A 74 -15.29 13.78 -19.73
CA ILE A 74 -14.14 13.37 -18.92
C ILE A 74 -12.87 13.33 -19.79
N GLU A 75 -12.96 12.69 -20.96
CA GLU A 75 -11.86 12.59 -21.92
C GLU A 75 -11.40 13.98 -22.38
N ALA A 76 -12.32 14.84 -22.82
CA ALA A 76 -11.99 16.19 -23.26
C ALA A 76 -11.33 17.03 -22.15
N TYR A 77 -11.79 16.88 -20.90
CA TYR A 77 -11.21 17.57 -19.75
C TYR A 77 -9.78 17.09 -19.47
N LEU A 78 -9.57 15.78 -19.43
CA LEU A 78 -8.26 15.19 -19.12
C LEU A 78 -7.24 15.43 -20.24
N GLN A 79 -7.66 15.37 -21.52
CA GLN A 79 -6.80 15.74 -22.65
C GLN A 79 -6.32 17.20 -22.53
N LYS A 80 -7.21 18.13 -22.17
CA LYS A 80 -6.84 19.54 -21.95
C LYS A 80 -5.94 19.75 -20.72
N ALA A 81 -6.00 18.86 -19.73
CA ALA A 81 -5.20 18.97 -18.51
C ALA A 81 -3.72 18.60 -18.70
N GLY A 82 -3.36 17.90 -19.78
CA GLY A 82 -1.99 17.52 -20.10
C GLY A 82 -1.36 16.62 -19.05
N ASP A 83 -0.24 17.03 -18.46
CA ASP A 83 0.49 16.26 -17.45
C ASP A 83 0.05 16.54 -16.00
N ARG A 84 -1.06 17.27 -15.82
CA ARG A 84 -1.53 17.65 -14.49
C ARG A 84 -1.99 16.42 -13.71
N CYS A 85 -1.50 16.27 -12.49
CA CYS A 85 -1.98 15.27 -11.54
C CYS A 85 -3.15 15.82 -10.72
N PHE A 86 -4.20 15.01 -10.57
CA PHE A 86 -5.36 15.29 -9.73
C PHE A 86 -5.33 14.37 -8.51
N ILE A 87 -4.82 14.91 -7.41
CA ILE A 87 -4.73 14.22 -6.12
C ILE A 87 -4.95 15.23 -5.00
N GLU A 88 -5.75 14.87 -4.00
CA GLU A 88 -5.95 15.70 -2.82
C GLU A 88 -4.75 15.55 -1.89
N THR A 89 -4.18 16.66 -1.41
CA THR A 89 -3.01 16.61 -0.54
C THR A 89 -3.06 17.68 0.55
N TYR A 90 -2.74 17.28 1.77
CA TYR A 90 -2.56 18.14 2.94
C TYR A 90 -1.22 17.80 3.60
N PRO A 91 -0.46 18.80 4.08
CA PRO A 91 0.69 18.56 4.93
C PRO A 91 0.27 17.76 6.16
N MET A 92 1.09 16.79 6.58
CA MET A 92 0.84 15.98 7.78
C MET A 92 1.84 16.36 8.89
N PRO A 93 1.43 16.33 10.18
CA PRO A 93 0.11 15.98 10.69
C PRO A 93 -0.95 17.04 10.36
N HIS A 94 -2.22 16.63 10.32
CA HIS A 94 -3.33 17.48 9.90
C HIS A 94 -4.55 17.30 10.82
N GLU A 95 -5.26 18.38 11.12
CA GLU A 95 -6.36 18.41 12.10
C GLU A 95 -7.53 17.49 11.73
N ARG A 96 -7.77 17.28 10.42
CA ARG A 96 -8.79 16.33 9.91
C ARG A 96 -8.55 14.89 10.36
N TRP A 97 -7.31 14.53 10.70
CA TRP A 97 -6.92 13.22 11.20
C TRP A 97 -6.18 13.40 12.52
N PRO A 98 -6.89 13.41 13.66
CA PRO A 98 -6.28 13.60 14.97
C PRO A 98 -5.16 12.60 15.28
N ASP A 99 -5.23 11.40 14.68
CA ASP A 99 -4.25 10.32 14.81
C ASP A 99 -3.13 10.36 13.74
N SER A 100 -3.04 11.44 12.95
CA SER A 100 -2.10 11.57 11.83
C SER A 100 -0.64 11.44 12.27
N ARG A 101 -0.29 11.93 13.46
CA ARG A 101 1.05 11.81 14.02
C ARG A 101 1.37 10.35 14.35
N GLU A 102 0.48 9.67 15.04
CA GLU A 102 0.62 8.26 15.42
C GLU A 102 0.75 7.38 14.17
N ARG A 103 -0.03 7.65 13.11
CA ARG A 103 0.09 6.94 11.83
C ARG A 103 1.48 7.04 11.19
N LEU A 104 2.16 8.17 11.37
CA LEU A 104 3.52 8.39 10.84
C LEU A 104 4.60 7.72 11.71
N PHE A 105 4.44 7.75 13.04
CA PHE A 105 5.53 7.43 13.97
C PHE A 105 5.32 6.15 14.80
N HIS A 106 4.14 5.53 14.81
CA HIS A 106 3.85 4.29 15.55
C HIS A 106 3.71 3.12 14.59
N TYR A 107 3.94 1.88 15.04
CA TYR A 107 3.74 0.70 14.21
C TYR A 107 2.28 0.27 14.23
N LYS A 108 1.72 0.00 13.04
CA LYS A 108 0.35 -0.52 12.89
C LYS A 108 0.37 -2.04 12.83
N PHE A 109 -0.38 -2.70 13.70
CA PHE A 109 -0.57 -4.15 13.70
C PHE A 109 -2.03 -4.49 13.46
N ASP A 110 -2.34 -5.17 12.38
CA ASP A 110 -3.68 -5.69 12.12
C ASP A 110 -3.93 -6.98 12.93
N LEU A 111 -5.01 -6.99 13.72
CA LEU A 111 -5.31 -8.10 14.63
C LEU A 111 -6.07 -9.23 13.93
N SER A 112 -7.15 -8.92 13.22
CA SER A 112 -8.05 -9.91 12.63
C SER A 112 -8.35 -9.73 11.15
N GLY A 113 -7.75 -8.73 10.47
CA GLY A 113 -8.03 -8.44 9.06
C GLY A 113 -9.41 -7.81 8.80
N GLU A 114 -10.17 -7.59 9.86
CA GLU A 114 -11.44 -6.87 9.89
C GLU A 114 -11.22 -5.36 9.95
N LYS A 115 -12.25 -4.60 9.56
CA LYS A 115 -12.23 -3.14 9.61
C LYS A 115 -11.96 -2.65 11.04
N GLU A 116 -11.08 -1.66 11.16
CA GLU A 116 -10.73 -0.98 12.42
C GLU A 116 -10.15 -1.87 13.54
N HIS A 117 -9.91 -3.15 13.28
CA HIS A 117 -9.26 -4.08 14.20
C HIS A 117 -7.74 -4.02 14.08
N SER A 118 -7.17 -2.83 14.31
CA SER A 118 -5.72 -2.61 14.30
C SER A 118 -5.25 -1.82 15.52
N LEU A 119 -4.00 -2.06 15.92
CA LEU A 119 -3.34 -1.35 17.02
C LEU A 119 -2.24 -0.47 16.48
N LEU A 120 -2.14 0.74 17.02
CA LEU A 120 -0.94 1.57 16.92
C LEU A 120 -0.12 1.40 18.20
N ILE A 121 1.13 1.00 18.04
CA ILE A 121 2.06 0.81 19.15
C ILE A 121 3.36 1.56 18.83
N PRO A 122 3.75 2.57 19.62
CA PRO A 122 5.03 3.23 19.47
C PRO A 122 6.18 2.28 19.78
N SER A 123 7.37 2.59 19.28
CA SER A 123 8.58 1.88 19.74
C SER A 123 8.78 2.07 21.24
N VAL A 124 9.23 1.01 21.94
CA VAL A 124 9.58 1.09 23.37
C VAL A 124 10.70 2.09 23.66
N PHE A 125 11.47 2.49 22.65
CA PHE A 125 12.51 3.52 22.79
C PHE A 125 11.98 4.95 22.53
N SER A 126 10.73 5.12 22.11
CA SER A 126 10.10 6.42 21.89
C SER A 126 9.51 6.99 23.19
N LYS A 127 9.55 8.32 23.34
CA LYS A 127 8.86 9.01 24.45
C LYS A 127 7.35 8.73 24.44
N ASP A 128 6.77 8.61 23.23
CA ASP A 128 5.36 8.30 23.03
C ASP A 128 4.93 6.98 23.69
N PHE A 129 5.82 5.99 23.84
CA PHE A 129 5.45 4.75 24.54
C PHE A 129 5.14 5.00 26.01
N TYR A 130 5.83 5.98 26.62
CA TYR A 130 5.72 6.28 28.03
C TYR A 130 4.71 7.39 28.35
N SER A 131 4.13 8.06 27.35
CA SER A 131 3.08 9.06 27.59
C SER A 131 1.76 8.44 28.08
N ASP A 132 1.55 7.14 27.78
CA ASP A 132 0.42 6.35 28.26
C ASP A 132 0.82 4.87 28.36
N VAL A 133 1.64 4.55 29.38
CA VAL A 133 2.20 3.20 29.57
C VAL A 133 1.10 2.15 29.71
N GLY A 134 0.00 2.47 30.40
CA GLY A 134 -1.12 1.55 30.61
C GLY A 134 -1.76 1.10 29.29
N LYS A 135 -2.09 2.06 28.42
CA LYS A 135 -2.62 1.78 27.08
C LYS A 135 -1.64 0.98 26.23
N HIS A 136 -0.37 1.38 26.19
CA HIS A 136 0.62 0.71 25.34
C HIS A 136 0.97 -0.70 25.84
N ALA A 137 1.06 -0.92 27.14
CA ALA A 137 1.24 -2.25 27.73
C ALA A 137 0.04 -3.16 27.43
N ARG A 138 -1.19 -2.64 27.56
CA ARG A 138 -2.41 -3.36 27.16
C ARG A 138 -2.38 -3.73 25.67
N ASN A 139 -1.99 -2.79 24.80
CA ASN A 139 -1.90 -3.05 23.35
C ASN A 139 -0.83 -4.12 23.04
N CYS A 140 0.34 -4.07 23.68
CA CYS A 140 1.36 -5.11 23.55
C CYS A 140 0.85 -6.47 24.04
N TRP A 141 0.13 -6.52 25.16
CA TRP A 141 -0.47 -7.74 25.67
C TRP A 141 -1.53 -8.30 24.72
N LEU A 142 -2.44 -7.47 24.20
CA LEU A 142 -3.42 -7.86 23.19
C LEU A 142 -2.74 -8.41 21.93
N LEU A 143 -1.70 -7.73 21.45
CA LEU A 143 -0.92 -8.19 20.30
C LEU A 143 -0.28 -9.56 20.56
N LEU A 144 0.30 -9.76 21.75
CA LEU A 144 0.87 -11.04 22.17
C LEU A 144 -0.19 -12.14 22.25
N CYS A 145 -1.37 -11.86 22.83
CA CYS A 145 -2.46 -12.83 22.93
C CYS A 145 -2.97 -13.28 21.56
N MET A 146 -3.08 -12.35 20.62
CA MET A 146 -3.67 -12.57 19.28
C MET A 146 -2.67 -13.13 18.27
N LYS A 147 -1.43 -12.62 18.25
CA LYS A 147 -0.39 -13.01 17.27
C LYS A 147 0.64 -13.97 17.84
N LYS A 148 0.54 -14.31 19.13
CA LYS A 148 1.47 -15.18 19.88
C LYS A 148 2.92 -14.73 19.86
N THR A 149 3.19 -13.51 19.40
CA THR A 149 4.52 -12.93 19.26
C THR A 149 4.46 -11.42 19.44
N LEU A 150 5.53 -10.84 19.98
CA LEU A 150 5.73 -9.40 20.00
C LEU A 150 6.81 -9.03 18.97
N PRO A 151 6.48 -8.31 17.89
CA PRO A 151 7.44 -8.07 16.82
C PRO A 151 8.62 -7.20 17.26
N LEU A 152 9.84 -7.68 16.99
CA LEU A 152 11.11 -7.00 17.33
C LEU A 152 11.22 -5.57 16.75
N VAL A 153 10.39 -5.24 15.76
CA VAL A 153 10.28 -3.90 15.19
C VAL A 153 9.91 -2.84 16.24
N LEU A 154 9.26 -3.23 17.34
CA LEU A 154 8.99 -2.33 18.48
C LEU A 154 10.27 -1.87 19.18
N LEU A 155 11.38 -2.61 19.05
CA LEU A 155 12.71 -2.22 19.52
C LEU A 155 13.43 -1.29 18.53
N ARG A 156 12.75 -0.78 17.49
CA ARG A 156 13.32 0.20 16.56
C ARG A 156 12.47 1.46 16.55
N LYS A 157 13.08 2.63 16.70
CA LYS A 157 12.38 3.90 16.50
C LYS A 157 11.94 4.01 15.04
N ARG A 158 10.64 4.15 14.80
CA ARG A 158 10.11 4.50 13.47
C ARG A 158 10.51 5.95 13.16
N LYS A 159 11.01 6.17 11.96
CA LYS A 159 11.34 7.51 11.44
C LYS A 159 10.67 7.65 10.08
N PHE A 160 10.13 8.83 9.81
CA PHE A 160 9.69 9.18 8.47
C PHE A 160 10.94 9.39 7.58
N PRO A 161 10.91 8.98 6.29
CA PRO A 161 12.05 9.19 5.40
C PRO A 161 12.45 10.67 5.31
N SER A 162 13.73 10.98 5.46
CA SER A 162 14.22 12.37 5.54
C SER A 162 14.22 13.10 4.19
N TYR A 163 14.15 12.35 3.08
CA TYR A 163 14.15 12.91 1.73
C TYR A 163 12.78 13.43 1.28
N CYS A 164 11.72 13.22 2.07
CA CYS A 164 10.38 13.72 1.73
C CYS A 164 9.64 14.27 2.95
N LYS A 165 8.68 15.15 2.70
CA LYS A 165 7.74 15.64 3.71
C LYS A 165 6.48 14.76 3.67
N PRO A 166 5.87 14.45 4.82
CA PRO A 166 4.65 13.65 4.84
C PRO A 166 3.46 14.48 4.36
N PHE A 167 2.69 13.91 3.44
CA PHE A 167 1.40 14.41 2.99
C PHE A 167 0.33 13.32 3.14
N GLY A 168 -0.91 13.72 3.35
CA GLY A 168 -2.09 12.87 3.40
C GLY A 168 -3.22 13.44 2.55
N GLY A 169 -4.27 12.65 2.29
CA GLY A 169 -5.34 13.05 1.38
C GLY A 169 -6.34 11.92 1.13
N SER A 170 -7.22 12.14 0.16
CA SER A 170 -8.10 11.10 -0.38
C SER A 170 -7.31 9.94 -1.00
N GLN A 171 -7.90 8.75 -0.95
CA GLN A 171 -7.42 7.59 -1.70
C GLN A 171 -7.65 7.76 -3.22
N TRP A 172 -8.62 8.57 -3.62
CA TRP A 172 -9.01 8.77 -5.01
C TRP A 172 -8.12 9.78 -5.73
N TRP A 173 -7.69 9.44 -6.94
CA TRP A 173 -6.84 10.27 -7.76
C TRP A 173 -6.99 9.95 -9.25
N ALA A 174 -6.58 10.89 -10.08
CA ALA A 174 -6.37 10.72 -11.51
C ALA A 174 -4.99 11.29 -11.88
N VAL A 175 -4.11 10.47 -12.46
CA VAL A 175 -2.76 10.90 -12.85
C VAL A 175 -2.43 10.42 -14.26
N PRO A 176 -1.59 11.15 -15.02
CA PRO A 176 -1.13 10.67 -16.31
C PRO A 176 -0.44 9.31 -16.21
N VAL A 177 -0.56 8.47 -17.25
CA VAL A 177 0.12 7.15 -17.28
C VAL A 177 1.64 7.31 -17.15
N ALA A 178 2.21 8.41 -17.66
CA ALA A 178 3.62 8.74 -17.47
C ALA A 178 4.00 8.94 -15.98
N MET A 179 3.13 9.59 -15.20
CA MET A 179 3.34 9.76 -13.76
C MET A 179 3.22 8.42 -13.01
N ALA A 180 2.25 7.59 -13.38
CA ALA A 180 2.14 6.23 -12.87
C ALA A 180 3.42 5.41 -13.12
N ALA A 181 4.00 5.50 -14.32
CA ALA A 181 5.27 4.87 -14.65
C ALA A 181 6.43 5.41 -13.78
N ALA A 182 6.50 6.74 -13.59
CA ALA A 182 7.51 7.36 -12.74
C ALA A 182 7.43 6.92 -11.27
N ILE A 183 6.20 6.74 -10.73
CA ILE A 183 5.98 6.21 -9.38
C ILE A 183 6.53 4.78 -9.27
N LEU A 184 6.21 3.92 -10.25
CA LEU A 184 6.69 2.54 -10.26
C LEU A 184 8.23 2.45 -10.39
N ASP A 185 8.84 3.29 -11.23
CA ASP A 185 10.30 3.37 -11.36
C ASP A 185 10.96 3.83 -10.06
N PHE A 186 10.41 4.88 -9.41
CA PHE A 186 10.88 5.34 -8.12
C PHE A 186 10.86 4.24 -7.05
N LEU A 187 9.76 3.49 -6.96
CA LEU A 187 9.63 2.36 -6.02
C LEU A 187 10.60 1.22 -6.34
N CYS A 188 10.88 0.96 -7.63
CA CYS A 188 11.85 -0.02 -8.05
C CYS A 188 13.26 0.36 -7.56
N ARG A 189 13.68 1.61 -7.78
CA ARG A 189 15.00 2.11 -7.36
C ARG A 189 15.18 2.10 -5.84
N LEU A 190 14.14 2.48 -5.09
CA LEU A 190 14.16 2.40 -3.62
C LEU A 190 14.32 0.96 -3.11
N GLY A 191 13.81 -0.02 -3.84
CA GLY A 191 13.95 -1.44 -3.52
C GLY A 191 15.34 -2.01 -3.86
N THR A 192 16.07 -1.41 -4.80
CA THR A 192 17.41 -1.86 -5.22
C THR A 192 18.55 -1.22 -4.41
N GLU A 193 18.38 -0.01 -3.87
CA GLU A 193 19.45 0.75 -3.18
C GLU A 193 19.56 0.48 -1.67
N GLY A 194 19.35 -0.76 -1.21
CA GLY A 194 19.67 -1.12 0.18
C GLY A 194 18.58 -0.83 1.21
N CYS A 195 17.35 -0.55 0.78
CA CYS A 195 16.17 -0.75 1.61
C CYS A 195 15.65 -2.16 1.33
N ALA A 196 15.59 -3.03 2.35
CA ALA A 196 15.11 -4.42 2.24
C ALA A 196 13.87 -4.51 1.33
N PRO A 197 13.70 -5.57 0.53
CA PRO A 197 12.73 -5.63 -0.56
C PRO A 197 11.39 -5.09 -0.08
N ALA A 198 10.73 -4.28 -0.92
CA ALA A 198 9.47 -3.57 -0.65
C ALA A 198 8.32 -4.40 -0.05
N ARG A 199 8.52 -5.71 0.16
CA ARG A 199 7.80 -6.55 1.11
C ARG A 199 7.81 -6.02 2.56
N ASP A 200 8.88 -5.39 3.03
CA ASP A 200 9.07 -5.07 4.47
C ASP A 200 8.61 -3.65 4.90
N ILE A 201 8.36 -2.72 3.98
CA ILE A 201 7.87 -1.35 4.32
C ILE A 201 6.36 -1.35 4.61
N TYR A 202 5.63 -2.37 4.11
CA TYR A 202 4.17 -2.42 4.10
C TYR A 202 3.60 -3.71 4.71
N GLY A 203 4.33 -4.38 5.59
CA GLY A 203 3.83 -5.60 6.18
C GLY A 203 4.84 -6.19 7.14
N HIS A 204 4.39 -6.44 8.37
CA HIS A 204 5.16 -7.22 9.33
C HIS A 204 5.53 -8.57 8.72
N ARG A 205 6.84 -8.86 8.72
CA ARG A 205 7.47 -10.19 8.58
C ARG A 205 6.49 -11.33 8.83
N LEU A 206 6.18 -12.10 7.79
CA LEU A 206 5.76 -13.49 7.95
C LEU A 206 7.01 -14.37 7.84
N GLN A 207 7.32 -14.91 9.01
CA GLN A 207 8.04 -16.13 9.41
C GLN A 207 8.80 -16.97 8.37
N ALA A 208 9.96 -17.44 8.85
CA ALA A 208 10.81 -18.52 8.36
C ALA A 208 10.10 -19.64 7.59
N THR A 209 10.62 -19.97 6.40
CA THR A 209 11.49 -21.14 6.15
C THR A 209 11.59 -21.36 4.63
N ALA A 210 12.79 -21.26 4.07
CA ALA A 210 13.16 -21.99 2.86
C ALA A 210 14.69 -22.15 2.87
N LYS A 211 15.14 -23.39 3.08
CA LYS A 211 16.53 -23.81 2.86
C LYS A 211 16.97 -23.37 1.45
N PRO A 212 18.18 -22.84 1.25
CA PRO A 212 18.78 -22.86 -0.06
C PRO A 212 19.14 -24.32 -0.39
N ALA A 213 18.50 -24.87 -1.40
CA ALA A 213 18.97 -26.06 -2.09
C ALA A 213 20.14 -25.68 -3.01
N GLY A 214 21.19 -26.50 -3.02
CA GLY A 214 22.24 -26.47 -4.04
C GLY A 214 23.51 -25.76 -3.60
N GLY A 215 24.40 -26.51 -2.95
CA GLY A 215 25.82 -26.16 -2.94
C GLY A 215 26.41 -26.40 -4.34
N LEU A 216 27.18 -25.44 -4.84
CA LEU A 216 28.13 -25.63 -5.92
C LEU A 216 29.55 -25.54 -5.33
N PRO A 217 30.49 -26.40 -5.79
CA PRO A 217 31.79 -26.58 -5.15
C PRO A 217 32.78 -25.46 -5.52
N PRO A 218 33.88 -25.31 -4.77
CA PRO A 218 34.82 -24.22 -4.94
C PRO A 218 35.88 -24.51 -6.02
N GLY A 219 36.25 -23.46 -6.77
CA GLY A 219 37.52 -23.36 -7.48
C GLY A 219 37.41 -23.19 -9.00
N GLN A 220 37.68 -21.99 -9.51
CA GLN A 220 39.00 -21.61 -10.05
C GLN A 220 38.93 -20.24 -10.74
N GLU A 221 40.01 -19.48 -10.57
CA GLU A 221 40.33 -18.20 -11.20
C GLU A 221 40.34 -18.32 -12.73
N VAL A 222 39.76 -17.35 -13.45
CA VAL A 222 40.37 -16.37 -14.38
C VAL A 222 39.30 -15.30 -14.68
#